data_AF-A0AAD1XYH5-F1
#
_entry.id   AF-A0AAD1XYH5-F1
#
_cell.length_a   1.000
_cell.length_b   1.000
_cell.length_c   1.000
_cell.angle_alpha   90.00
_cell.angle_beta   90.00
_cell.angle_gamma   90.00
#
_symmetry.space_group_name_H-M   'P 1'
#
loop_
_entity.id
_entity.type
_entity.pdbx_description
1 polymer ?
#
loop_
_entity_poly.entity_id
_entity_poly.type
_entity_poly.pdbx_seq_one_letter_code
_entity_poly.pdbx_strand_id
1 'polypeptide(L)'
;MKTYIVLALLVCSVFTLTDVQEVEAELPTEFQVETTESALQYYYDFLKGVFLDKSSLAYPPVYRQCDKRWGSDYMGDKTICQVGCLMSSMSMALAGLGRTINGETVNPGNFNQWLRENDGYNGNLFRWSRMHAGFNLKYLGKKEGGDHDVDKDHLTIINVHDGSHWVYVVSKSGSTYEVVDSAFPTSTYESSEVVRAATLQIL
;
A
#
# COMPACT_ATOMS: atom_id res chain seq x y z
N MET A 1 -37.30 -22.03 25.82
CA MET A 1 -36.54 -22.18 24.57
C MET A 1 -35.76 -20.90 24.36
N LYS A 2 -34.44 -20.90 24.56
CA LYS A 2 -33.57 -19.77 24.24
C LYS A 2 -32.42 -20.32 23.39
N THR A 3 -32.42 -19.91 22.13
CA THR A 3 -31.44 -20.31 21.12
C THR A 3 -30.14 -19.57 21.42
N TYR A 4 -29.14 -20.27 21.94
CA TYR A 4 -27.77 -19.74 22.02
C TYR A 4 -27.11 -19.96 20.66
N ILE A 5 -27.06 -18.92 19.82
CA ILE A 5 -26.31 -18.99 18.57
C ILE A 5 -24.83 -18.84 18.90
N VAL A 6 -24.11 -19.89 18.51
CA VAL A 6 -22.66 -20.02 18.49
C VAL A 6 -22.01 -18.80 17.87
N LEU A 7 -21.26 -18.00 18.64
CA LEU A 7 -20.29 -17.06 18.10
C LEU A 7 -19.08 -16.88 19.04
N ALA A 8 -18.57 -18.00 19.55
CA ALA A 8 -17.35 -18.05 20.36
C ALA A 8 -16.23 -18.89 19.71
N LEU A 9 -16.38 -19.30 18.44
CA LEU A 9 -15.55 -20.36 17.85
C LEU A 9 -14.50 -19.91 16.81
N LEU A 10 -14.27 -18.61 16.57
CA LEU A 10 -13.20 -18.19 15.65
C LEU A 10 -12.02 -17.43 16.27
N VAL A 11 -12.08 -17.06 17.55
CA VAL A 11 -10.99 -16.29 18.19
C VAL A 11 -9.96 -17.19 18.90
N CYS A 12 -10.24 -18.49 19.09
CA CYS A 12 -9.41 -19.37 19.92
C CYS A 12 -8.47 -20.35 19.19
N SER A 13 -8.34 -20.32 17.85
CA SER A 13 -7.59 -21.38 17.13
C SER A 13 -6.25 -20.97 16.49
N VAL A 14 -5.73 -19.74 16.67
CA VAL A 14 -4.46 -19.34 15.99
C VAL A 14 -3.43 -18.63 16.89
N PHE A 15 -3.68 -18.36 18.17
CA PHE A 15 -2.67 -17.71 19.02
C PHE A 15 -2.01 -18.68 20.00
N THR A 16 -0.83 -19.18 19.64
CA THR A 16 0.19 -19.51 20.64
C THR A 16 0.73 -18.20 21.19
N LEU A 17 0.36 -17.94 22.44
CA LEU A 17 0.69 -16.76 23.24
C LEU A 17 2.19 -16.49 23.32
N THR A 18 2.62 -15.28 22.97
CA THR A 18 3.45 -14.44 23.85
C THR A 18 3.14 -12.97 23.54
N ASP A 19 2.66 -12.27 24.56
CA ASP A 19 2.45 -10.82 24.69
C ASP A 19 1.46 -10.11 23.74
N VAL A 20 0.17 -10.12 24.13
CA VAL A 20 -0.79 -9.07 23.74
C VAL A 20 -1.34 -8.45 25.02
N GLN A 21 -1.09 -7.16 25.22
CA GLN A 21 -1.76 -6.37 26.27
C GLN A 21 -3.26 -6.32 25.99
N GLU A 22 -4.06 -6.61 27.01
CA GLU A 22 -5.53 -6.50 26.97
C GLU A 22 -5.94 -5.05 26.64
N VAL A 23 -6.56 -4.87 25.47
CA VAL A 23 -7.33 -3.66 25.17
C VAL A 23 -8.79 -4.01 25.43
N GLU A 24 -9.29 -3.66 26.63
CA GLU A 24 -10.71 -3.73 26.94
C GLU A 24 -11.44 -2.61 26.17
N ALA A 25 -12.06 -2.97 25.05
CA ALA A 25 -13.03 -2.10 24.39
C ALA A 25 -14.43 -2.48 24.88
N GLU A 26 -15.08 -1.59 25.65
CA GLU A 26 -16.47 -1.76 26.05
C GLU A 26 -17.39 -1.65 24.83
N LEU A 27 -18.02 -2.76 24.44
CA LEU A 27 -19.05 -2.76 23.40
C LEU A 27 -20.37 -2.20 23.96
N PRO A 28 -21.07 -1.33 23.22
CA PRO A 28 -22.35 -0.78 23.65
C PRO A 28 -23.38 -1.90 23.81
N THR A 29 -24.05 -1.87 24.97
CA THR A 29 -25.11 -2.81 25.32
C THR A 29 -26.38 -2.45 24.56
N GLU A 30 -26.91 -3.44 23.86
CA GLU A 30 -28.22 -3.45 23.19
C GLU A 30 -28.27 -2.97 21.72
N PHE A 31 -27.77 -3.82 20.83
CA PHE A 31 -28.16 -3.80 19.41
C PHE A 31 -28.78 -5.16 19.05
N GLN A 32 -30.09 -5.18 18.81
CA GLN A 32 -30.81 -6.36 18.29
C GLN A 32 -30.47 -6.49 16.80
N VAL A 33 -29.57 -7.40 16.46
CA VAL A 33 -29.16 -7.64 15.05
C VAL A 33 -30.24 -8.47 14.35
N GLU A 34 -31.14 -7.80 13.62
CA GLU A 34 -31.83 -8.44 12.50
C GLU A 34 -30.77 -8.84 11.46
N THR A 35 -30.79 -10.11 11.07
CA THR A 35 -29.86 -10.71 10.11
C THR A 35 -30.03 -10.05 8.75
N THR A 36 -29.27 -8.99 8.52
CA THR A 36 -29.09 -8.38 7.21
C THR A 36 -27.64 -8.62 6.82
N GLU A 37 -27.41 -9.09 5.60
CA GLU A 37 -26.07 -9.31 5.04
C GLU A 37 -25.16 -8.08 5.22
N SER A 38 -25.74 -6.88 5.33
CA SER A 38 -25.07 -5.63 5.68
C SER A 38 -24.37 -5.63 7.04
N ALA A 39 -24.91 -6.29 8.06
CA ALA A 39 -24.26 -6.37 9.38
C ALA A 39 -23.04 -7.30 9.36
N LEU A 40 -23.14 -8.41 8.60
CA LEU A 40 -22.01 -9.31 8.36
C LEU A 40 -20.95 -8.64 7.47
N GLN A 41 -21.35 -7.90 6.45
CA GLN A 41 -20.44 -7.14 5.60
C GLN A 41 -19.74 -6.03 6.39
N TYR A 42 -20.48 -5.29 7.24
CA TYR A 42 -19.91 -4.30 8.13
C TYR A 42 -18.91 -4.91 9.12
N TYR A 43 -19.24 -6.04 9.75
CA TYR A 43 -18.31 -6.74 10.62
C TYR A 43 -17.10 -7.29 9.85
N TYR A 44 -17.28 -7.79 8.64
CA TYR A 44 -16.20 -8.28 7.80
C TYR A 44 -15.27 -7.14 7.35
N ASP A 45 -15.81 -5.98 6.99
CA ASP A 45 -15.04 -4.78 6.63
C ASP A 45 -14.35 -4.17 7.85
N PHE A 46 -15.02 -4.19 9.02
CA PHE A 46 -14.44 -3.78 10.30
C PHE A 46 -13.29 -4.71 10.71
N LEU A 47 -13.50 -6.03 10.66
CA LEU A 47 -12.46 -7.02 10.98
C LEU A 47 -11.32 -6.96 9.96
N LYS A 48 -11.58 -6.73 8.67
CA LYS A 48 -10.52 -6.44 7.70
C LYS A 48 -9.75 -5.16 8.03
N GLY A 49 -10.44 -4.07 8.36
CA GLY A 49 -9.79 -2.82 8.73
C GLY A 49 -8.98 -2.90 10.02
N VAL A 50 -9.39 -3.76 10.97
CA VAL A 50 -8.73 -3.96 12.27
C VAL A 50 -7.61 -5.00 12.21
N PHE A 51 -7.75 -6.06 11.40
CA PHE A 51 -6.73 -7.11 11.25
C PHE A 51 -5.75 -6.89 10.10
N LEU A 52 -6.02 -5.96 9.18
CA LEU A 52 -5.01 -5.41 8.25
C LEU A 52 -4.22 -4.30 8.95
N ASP A 53 -3.61 -4.64 10.08
CA ASP A 53 -2.47 -3.89 10.56
C ASP A 53 -1.40 -3.92 9.46
N LYS A 54 -0.73 -2.79 9.19
CA LYS A 54 0.43 -2.78 8.31
C LYS A 54 1.53 -3.74 8.79
N SER A 55 1.52 -4.12 10.08
CA SER A 55 2.37 -5.18 10.63
C SER A 55 1.99 -6.62 10.21
N SER A 56 0.74 -6.84 9.77
CA SER A 56 0.24 -8.12 9.22
C SER A 56 0.15 -8.14 7.70
N LEU A 57 0.32 -6.99 7.03
CA LEU A 57 0.52 -6.94 5.58
C LEU A 57 1.84 -7.65 5.27
N ALA A 58 1.74 -8.70 4.45
CA ALA A 58 2.92 -9.37 3.92
C ALA A 58 3.87 -8.33 3.31
N TYR A 59 5.17 -8.46 3.60
CA TYR A 59 6.20 -7.60 3.01
C TYR A 59 5.92 -7.45 1.50
N PRO A 60 5.91 -6.22 0.97
CA PRO A 60 5.46 -5.97 -0.40
C PRO A 60 6.30 -6.77 -1.40
N PRO A 61 5.70 -7.26 -2.49
CA PRO A 61 6.44 -7.99 -3.51
C PRO A 61 7.49 -7.07 -4.15
N VAL A 62 8.66 -7.64 -4.48
CA VAL A 62 9.72 -6.91 -5.17
C VAL A 62 9.49 -7.00 -6.68
N TYR A 63 9.13 -5.89 -7.30
CA TYR A 63 8.97 -5.78 -8.75
C TYR A 63 10.09 -4.94 -9.37
N ARG A 64 10.89 -5.55 -10.25
CA ARG A 64 11.97 -4.87 -10.97
C ARG A 64 11.42 -4.14 -12.19
N GLN A 65 11.79 -2.87 -12.39
CA GLN A 65 11.28 -2.09 -13.53
C GLN A 65 11.74 -2.64 -14.88
N CYS A 66 12.91 -3.30 -14.91
CA CYS A 66 13.47 -3.93 -16.11
C CYS A 66 13.16 -5.43 -16.22
N ASP A 67 12.19 -5.96 -15.46
CA ASP A 67 11.75 -7.34 -15.61
C ASP A 67 11.20 -7.59 -17.02
N LYS A 68 11.58 -8.70 -17.65
CA LYS A 68 11.18 -9.03 -19.03
C LYS A 68 9.67 -9.12 -19.25
N ARG A 69 8.88 -9.28 -18.19
CA ARG A 69 7.41 -9.37 -18.28
C ARG A 69 6.74 -8.05 -18.67
N TRP A 70 7.38 -6.91 -18.39
CA TRP A 70 6.80 -5.57 -18.61
C TRP A 70 7.83 -4.50 -18.98
N GLY A 71 9.14 -4.73 -18.79
CA GLY A 71 10.17 -3.70 -18.94
C GLY A 71 10.26 -3.09 -20.34
N SER A 72 9.76 -3.79 -21.36
CA SER A 72 9.63 -3.31 -22.74
C SER A 72 8.36 -2.47 -23.00
N ASP A 73 7.41 -2.46 -22.07
CA ASP A 73 6.14 -1.77 -22.26
C ASP A 73 6.35 -0.26 -22.16
N TYR A 74 5.69 0.48 -23.03
CA TYR A 74 5.73 1.93 -23.03
C TYR A 74 4.81 2.52 -21.95
N MET A 75 5.28 3.56 -21.28
CA MET A 75 4.45 4.43 -20.41
C MET A 75 3.93 5.62 -21.23
N GLY A 76 4.85 6.36 -21.86
CA GLY A 76 4.62 7.38 -22.87
C GLY A 76 5.50 7.09 -24.09
N ASP A 77 6.54 7.90 -24.30
CA ASP A 77 7.57 7.67 -25.33
C ASP A 77 8.78 6.86 -24.82
N LYS A 78 8.79 6.50 -23.53
CA LYS A 78 9.82 5.65 -22.90
C LYS A 78 9.21 4.38 -22.33
N THR A 79 10.05 3.35 -22.20
CA THR A 79 9.63 2.08 -21.58
C THR A 79 9.70 2.12 -20.06
N ILE A 80 9.02 1.18 -19.42
CA ILE A 80 9.09 0.97 -17.96
C ILE A 80 10.54 0.77 -17.51
N CYS A 81 11.36 0.02 -18.24
CA CYS A 81 12.75 -0.17 -17.85
C CYS A 81 13.54 1.15 -17.83
N GLN A 82 13.25 2.06 -18.77
CA GLN A 82 13.98 3.33 -18.91
C GLN A 82 13.62 4.35 -17.82
N VAL A 83 12.34 4.48 -17.46
CA VAL A 83 11.85 5.58 -16.59
C VAL A 83 10.77 5.17 -15.58
N GLY A 84 10.52 3.88 -15.41
CA GLY A 84 9.39 3.36 -14.64
C GLY A 84 9.63 3.15 -13.15
N CYS A 85 10.64 3.78 -12.54
CA CYS A 85 10.96 3.60 -11.12
C CYS A 85 9.80 3.99 -10.20
N LEU A 86 9.20 5.16 -10.46
CA LEU A 86 8.05 5.62 -9.69
C LEU A 86 6.83 4.72 -9.89
N MET A 87 6.51 4.36 -11.14
CA MET A 87 5.36 3.50 -11.44
C MET A 87 5.52 2.12 -10.80
N SER A 88 6.70 1.51 -10.90
CA SER A 88 7.00 0.21 -10.29
C SER A 88 6.94 0.29 -8.75
N SER A 89 7.45 1.37 -8.15
CA SER A 89 7.34 1.63 -6.71
C SER A 89 5.89 1.72 -6.25
N MET A 90 5.04 2.43 -6.99
CA MET A 90 3.60 2.48 -6.72
C MET A 90 2.92 1.12 -6.89
N SER A 91 3.31 0.31 -7.88
CA SER A 91 2.80 -1.07 -8.02
C SER A 91 3.10 -1.92 -6.80
N MET A 92 4.32 -1.83 -6.25
CA MET A 92 4.71 -2.58 -5.05
C MET A 92 3.92 -2.13 -3.82
N ALA A 93 3.70 -0.81 -3.68
CA ALA A 93 2.89 -0.24 -2.61
C ALA A 93 1.43 -0.73 -2.70
N LEU A 94 0.82 -0.65 -3.88
CA LEU A 94 -0.55 -1.11 -4.12
C LEU A 94 -0.70 -2.62 -3.89
N ALA A 95 0.26 -3.42 -4.35
CA ALA A 95 0.27 -4.86 -4.12
C ALA A 95 0.41 -5.21 -2.64
N GLY A 96 1.27 -4.47 -1.90
CA GLY A 96 1.41 -4.61 -0.45
C GLY A 96 0.12 -4.27 0.31
N LEU A 97 -0.70 -3.36 -0.21
CA LEU A 97 -2.05 -3.09 0.29
C LEU A 97 -3.11 -4.11 -0.16
N GLY A 98 -2.72 -5.16 -0.88
CA GLY A 98 -3.64 -6.16 -1.41
C GLY A 98 -4.57 -5.63 -2.51
N ARG A 99 -4.23 -4.51 -3.17
CA ARG A 99 -5.04 -3.95 -4.26
C ARG A 99 -4.94 -4.82 -5.51
N THR A 100 -6.03 -4.84 -6.27
CA THR A 100 -6.16 -5.63 -7.50
C THR A 100 -6.64 -4.77 -8.66
N ILE A 101 -6.31 -5.21 -9.87
CA ILE A 101 -6.84 -4.69 -11.15
C ILE A 101 -7.42 -5.91 -11.88
N ASN A 102 -8.71 -5.85 -12.22
CA ASN A 102 -9.43 -6.96 -12.87
C ASN A 102 -9.32 -8.30 -12.14
N GLY A 103 -9.27 -8.27 -10.80
CA GLY A 103 -9.15 -9.46 -9.95
C GLY A 103 -7.73 -9.99 -9.76
N GLU A 104 -6.74 -9.43 -10.44
CA GLU A 104 -5.32 -9.79 -10.28
C GLU A 104 -4.61 -8.79 -9.37
N THR A 105 -3.68 -9.26 -8.52
CA THR A 105 -2.80 -8.39 -7.73
C THR A 105 -2.10 -7.39 -8.64
N VAL A 106 -2.04 -6.13 -8.20
CA VAL A 106 -1.33 -5.07 -8.92
C VAL A 106 0.13 -5.47 -9.16
N ASN A 107 0.61 -5.30 -10.39
CA ASN A 107 1.99 -5.46 -10.80
C ASN A 107 2.34 -4.37 -11.84
N PRO A 108 3.62 -4.19 -12.22
CA PRO A 108 3.97 -3.09 -13.13
C PRO A 108 3.32 -3.19 -14.52
N GLY A 109 3.04 -4.39 -15.02
CA GLY A 109 2.37 -4.60 -16.29
C GLY A 109 0.92 -4.12 -16.27
N ASN A 110 0.09 -4.71 -15.39
CA ASN A 110 -1.34 -4.36 -15.31
C ASN A 110 -1.56 -2.93 -14.80
N PHE A 111 -0.68 -2.41 -13.95
CA PHE A 111 -0.74 -1.03 -13.47
C PHE A 111 -0.39 -0.03 -14.57
N ASN A 112 0.66 -0.31 -15.34
CA ASN A 112 1.01 0.54 -16.47
C ASN A 112 -0.12 0.58 -17.50
N GLN A 113 -0.72 -0.58 -17.82
CA GLN A 113 -1.87 -0.64 -18.70
C GLN A 113 -3.04 0.22 -18.17
N TRP A 114 -3.42 0.02 -16.91
CA TRP A 114 -4.49 0.80 -16.29
C TRP A 114 -4.22 2.30 -16.33
N LEU A 115 -2.99 2.74 -16.03
CA LEU A 115 -2.61 4.14 -16.09
C LEU A 115 -2.73 4.71 -17.51
N ARG A 116 -2.33 3.97 -18.54
CA ARG A 116 -2.46 4.42 -19.94
C ARG A 116 -3.92 4.58 -20.36
N GLU A 117 -4.79 3.70 -19.87
CA GLU A 117 -6.23 3.72 -20.17
C GLU A 117 -6.99 4.80 -19.39
N ASN A 118 -6.45 5.25 -18.24
CA ASN A 118 -7.13 6.16 -17.31
C ASN A 118 -6.49 7.56 -17.21
N ASP A 119 -5.79 8.00 -18.26
CA ASP A 119 -5.06 9.28 -18.28
C ASP A 119 -4.18 9.44 -17.02
N GLY A 120 -3.42 8.39 -16.74
CA GLY A 120 -2.46 8.25 -15.63
C GLY A 120 -1.13 8.93 -15.90
N TYR A 121 -0.89 9.41 -17.12
CA TYR A 121 0.37 10.02 -17.52
C TYR A 121 0.19 11.37 -18.22
N ASN A 122 1.19 12.23 -18.06
CA ASN A 122 1.45 13.38 -18.93
C ASN A 122 2.84 13.18 -19.56
N GLY A 123 2.90 12.71 -20.81
CA GLY A 123 4.14 12.13 -21.34
C GLY A 123 4.50 10.86 -20.56
N ASN A 124 5.68 10.83 -19.92
CA ASN A 124 6.05 9.76 -18.98
C ASN A 124 5.80 10.12 -17.50
N LEU A 125 5.29 11.32 -17.22
CA LEU A 125 5.11 11.79 -15.85
C LEU A 125 3.84 11.23 -15.23
N PHE A 126 3.98 10.60 -14.08
CA PHE A 126 2.87 10.03 -13.30
C PHE A 126 1.92 11.11 -12.78
N ARG A 127 0.61 10.92 -13.02
CA ARG A 127 -0.46 11.79 -12.50
C ARG A 127 -1.03 11.23 -11.20
N TRP A 128 -0.51 11.71 -10.08
CA TRP A 128 -0.90 11.29 -8.72
C TRP A 128 -2.40 11.36 -8.43
N SER A 129 -3.12 12.32 -9.04
CA SER A 129 -4.56 12.48 -8.86
C SER A 129 -5.38 11.26 -9.28
N ARG A 130 -4.85 10.38 -10.14
CA ARG A 130 -5.54 9.15 -10.56
C ARG A 130 -5.61 8.08 -9.48
N MET A 131 -4.75 8.15 -8.46
CA MET A 131 -4.74 7.17 -7.38
C MET A 131 -6.00 7.20 -6.52
N HIS A 132 -6.66 8.36 -6.43
CA HIS A 132 -7.92 8.46 -5.70
C HIS A 132 -9.03 7.66 -6.40
N ALA A 133 -9.23 7.91 -7.70
CA ALA A 133 -10.29 7.26 -8.47
C ALA A 133 -10.07 5.76 -8.67
N GLY A 134 -8.81 5.31 -8.78
CA GLY A 134 -8.50 3.89 -9.04
C GLY A 134 -8.33 3.03 -7.80
N PHE A 135 -7.81 3.60 -6.70
CA PHE A 135 -7.28 2.81 -5.58
C PHE A 135 -7.67 3.34 -4.19
N ASN A 136 -8.58 4.33 -4.13
CA ASN A 136 -8.97 4.99 -2.90
C ASN A 136 -7.77 5.57 -2.12
N LEU A 137 -6.84 6.20 -2.84
CA LEU A 137 -5.66 6.84 -2.25
C LEU A 137 -5.68 8.35 -2.48
N LYS A 138 -5.67 9.13 -1.41
CA LYS A 138 -5.63 10.60 -1.52
C LYS A 138 -4.19 11.09 -1.54
N TYR A 139 -3.77 11.65 -2.67
CA TYR A 139 -2.46 12.31 -2.76
C TYR A 139 -2.43 13.57 -1.90
N LEU A 140 -1.50 13.62 -0.94
CA LEU A 140 -1.32 14.74 -0.01
C LEU A 140 -0.31 15.77 -0.49
N GLY A 141 0.44 15.46 -1.54
CA GLY A 141 1.46 16.34 -2.10
C GLY A 141 2.86 15.77 -2.00
N LYS A 142 3.82 16.61 -2.39
CA LYS A 142 5.25 16.38 -2.22
C LYS A 142 5.79 17.35 -1.20
N LYS A 143 6.65 16.86 -0.32
CA LYS A 143 7.38 17.67 0.65
C LYS A 143 8.87 17.54 0.36
N GLU A 144 9.55 18.68 0.23
CA GLU A 144 11.00 18.74 0.06
C GLU A 144 11.71 18.47 1.39
N GLY A 145 12.99 18.07 1.32
CA GLY A 145 13.83 17.76 2.47
C GLY A 145 13.98 16.27 2.72
N GLY A 146 14.83 15.92 3.69
CA GLY A 146 15.27 14.54 3.92
C GLY A 146 14.45 13.74 4.92
N ASP A 147 13.84 14.42 5.89
CA ASP A 147 13.18 13.77 7.02
C ASP A 147 11.64 13.86 6.91
N HIS A 148 11.02 12.69 6.79
CA HIS A 148 9.59 12.49 6.60
C HIS A 148 9.10 11.39 7.53
N ASP A 149 7.90 11.60 8.07
CA ASP A 149 7.24 10.59 8.88
C ASP A 149 6.70 9.48 7.97
N VAL A 150 6.79 8.25 8.47
CA VAL A 150 6.25 7.05 7.83
C VAL A 150 5.35 6.39 8.85
N ASP A 151 4.06 6.39 8.56
CA ASP A 151 3.05 5.77 9.42
C ASP A 151 2.27 4.68 8.66
N LYS A 152 1.29 4.10 9.34
CA LYS A 152 0.49 3.00 8.80
C LYS A 152 -0.65 3.44 7.89
N ASP A 153 -1.08 4.70 7.98
CA ASP A 153 -2.22 5.24 7.24
C ASP A 153 -1.77 5.94 5.95
N HIS A 154 -0.45 6.04 5.72
CA HIS A 154 0.13 6.65 4.55
C HIS A 154 1.08 5.71 3.78
N LEU A 155 1.04 5.85 2.45
CA LEU A 155 2.09 5.41 1.56
C LEU A 155 3.08 6.55 1.35
N THR A 156 4.36 6.24 1.46
CA THR A 156 5.45 7.19 1.25
C THR A 156 6.36 6.68 0.14
N ILE A 157 6.58 7.51 -0.88
CA ILE A 157 7.57 7.28 -1.95
C ILE A 157 8.62 8.37 -1.83
N ILE A 158 9.88 8.00 -1.59
CA ILE A 158 11.00 8.94 -1.49
C ILE A 158 11.68 9.13 -2.84
N ASN A 159 12.27 10.31 -3.02
CA ASN A 159 13.06 10.68 -4.18
C ASN A 159 14.52 10.83 -3.76
N VAL A 160 15.39 10.04 -4.37
CA VAL A 160 16.80 9.84 -4.01
C VAL A 160 17.69 10.02 -5.25
N HIS A 161 19.01 9.83 -5.11
CA HIS A 161 19.99 9.99 -6.20
C HIS A 161 19.87 11.36 -6.89
N ASP A 162 20.00 12.43 -6.10
CA ASP A 162 19.87 13.83 -6.54
C ASP A 162 18.54 14.12 -7.27
N GLY A 163 17.51 13.35 -6.92
CA GLY A 163 16.15 13.50 -7.43
C GLY A 163 15.85 12.71 -8.72
N SER A 164 16.79 11.92 -9.21
CA SER A 164 16.62 11.12 -10.43
C SER A 164 15.81 9.84 -10.24
N HIS A 165 15.65 9.36 -9.00
CA HIS A 165 15.07 8.05 -8.70
C HIS A 165 13.98 8.10 -7.64
N TRP A 166 12.91 7.30 -7.79
CA TRP A 166 11.79 7.22 -6.85
C TRP A 166 11.67 5.80 -6.31
N VAL A 167 11.48 5.68 -5.00
CA VAL A 167 11.55 4.42 -4.26
C VAL A 167 10.42 4.30 -3.25
N TYR A 168 9.79 3.14 -3.17
CA TYR A 168 8.76 2.86 -2.17
C TYR A 168 9.37 2.59 -0.79
N VAL A 169 8.88 3.32 0.22
CA VAL A 169 9.26 3.14 1.62
C VAL A 169 8.32 2.16 2.31
N VAL A 170 8.88 1.13 2.94
CA VAL A 170 8.14 0.15 3.74
C VAL A 170 8.00 0.62 5.18
N SER A 171 9.12 1.04 5.76
CA SER A 171 9.21 1.46 7.16
C SER A 171 10.33 2.49 7.34
N LYS A 172 10.44 3.06 8.54
CA LYS A 172 11.53 3.97 8.91
C LYS A 172 11.95 3.71 10.35
N SER A 173 13.25 3.69 10.59
CA SER A 173 13.86 3.60 11.92
C SER A 173 14.88 4.72 12.10
N GLY A 174 14.58 5.68 12.98
CA GLY A 174 15.42 6.87 13.13
C GLY A 174 15.50 7.68 11.82
N SER A 175 16.72 7.88 11.30
CA SER A 175 16.99 8.55 10.02
C SER A 175 16.98 7.59 8.81
N THR A 176 16.90 6.29 9.03
CA THR A 176 17.02 5.28 7.98
C THR A 176 15.63 4.86 7.48
N TYR A 177 15.41 4.95 6.18
CA TYR A 177 14.23 4.40 5.51
C TYR A 177 14.53 2.98 5.05
N GLU A 178 13.65 2.04 5.38
CA GLU A 178 13.61 0.71 4.76
C GLU A 178 12.75 0.78 3.50
N VAL A 179 13.27 0.23 2.40
CA VAL A 179 12.68 0.45 1.08
C VAL A 179 12.61 -0.81 0.22
N VAL A 180 11.75 -0.76 -0.79
CA VAL A 180 11.81 -1.67 -1.94
C VAL A 180 12.14 -0.89 -3.19
N ASP A 181 13.35 -1.09 -3.71
CA ASP A 181 13.88 -0.40 -4.88
C ASP A 181 13.70 -1.23 -6.17
N SER A 182 13.01 -0.66 -7.16
CA SER A 182 12.73 -1.33 -8.43
C SER A 182 13.92 -1.37 -9.39
N ALA A 183 14.93 -0.53 -9.19
CA ALA A 183 16.08 -0.36 -10.09
C ALA A 183 17.37 -0.94 -9.49
N PHE A 184 17.59 -0.75 -8.20
CA PHE A 184 18.83 -1.10 -7.51
C PHE A 184 18.62 -2.21 -6.47
N PRO A 185 19.64 -3.01 -6.14
CA PRO A 185 19.58 -3.96 -5.03
C PRO A 185 19.73 -3.27 -3.66
N THR A 186 19.19 -2.04 -3.53
CA THR A 186 19.24 -1.23 -2.32
C THR A 186 18.01 -1.49 -1.47
N SER A 187 18.19 -1.74 -0.17
CA SER A 187 17.11 -1.99 0.79
C SER A 187 16.93 -0.86 1.81
N THR A 188 17.85 0.09 1.87
CA THR A 188 17.78 1.23 2.79
C THR A 188 18.33 2.51 2.17
N TYR A 189 17.83 3.66 2.61
CA TYR A 189 18.41 4.98 2.35
C TYR A 189 18.39 5.81 3.63
N GLU A 190 19.41 6.64 3.84
CA GLU A 190 19.43 7.63 4.92
C GLU A 190 18.62 8.88 4.54
N SER A 191 18.09 9.57 5.55
CA SER A 191 17.36 10.82 5.36
C SER A 191 18.19 11.90 4.65
N SER A 192 19.51 11.87 4.79
CA SER A 192 20.42 12.77 4.05
C SER A 192 20.44 12.52 2.53
N GLU A 193 20.02 11.34 2.07
CA GLU A 193 19.96 10.97 0.65
C GLU A 193 18.60 11.32 0.02
N VAL A 194 17.60 11.64 0.83
CA VAL A 194 16.26 11.97 0.38
C VAL A 194 16.18 13.45 0.02
N VAL A 195 15.81 13.72 -1.22
CA VAL A 195 15.58 15.08 -1.74
C VAL A 195 14.17 15.55 -1.38
N ARG A 196 13.19 14.66 -1.49
CA ARG A 196 11.77 14.90 -1.23
C ARG A 196 11.01 13.59 -1.09
N ALA A 197 9.81 13.65 -0.55
CA ALA A 197 8.87 12.52 -0.50
C ALA A 197 7.50 12.91 -1.04
N ALA A 198 6.83 11.95 -1.67
CA ALA A 198 5.42 12.01 -2.05
C ALA A 198 4.62 11.12 -1.10
N THR A 199 3.51 11.66 -0.58
CA THR A 199 2.68 10.96 0.40
C THR A 199 1.25 10.78 -0.11
N LEU A 200 0.69 9.60 0.08
CA LEU A 200 -0.70 9.28 -0.19
C LEU A 200 -1.36 8.72 1.05
N GLN A 201 -2.48 9.29 1.45
CA GLN A 201 -3.32 8.75 2.51
C GLN A 201 -4.14 7.58 1.98
N ILE A 202 -4.14 6.49 2.73
CA ILE A 202 -5.01 5.34 2.52
C ILE A 202 -6.39 5.69 3.07
N LEU A 203 -7.41 5.59 2.21
CA LEU A 203 -8.81 5.87 2.56
C LEU A 203 -9.62 4.58 2.72
#